data_AF-A0A7S1FR97-F1
#
_entry.id   AF-A0A7S1FR97-F1
#
_cell.length_a   1.000
_cell.length_b   1.000
_cell.length_c   1.000
_cell.angle_alpha   90.00
_cell.angle_beta   90.00
_cell.angle_gamma   90.00
#
_symmetry.space_group_name_H-M   'P 1'
#
loop_
_entity.id
_entity.type
_entity.pdbx_description
1 polymer ?
#
loop_
_entity_poly.entity_id
_entity_poly.type
_entity_poly.pdbx_seq_one_letter_code
_entity_poly.pdbx_strand_id
1 'polypeptide(L)'
;NILLIFPQKYYDTTHAFYSHRPLRGGVGYERNIPIQLVQDFGVSEETAEHLAKTYGANAFDVCRMAKPTQKRWPRFGNVLVEGYPYLECEIEWACKNEMVITVKDMLTLRTRLAFINSEAAKSVAPRVAEIMGNTLGWSKQEKKSQLAEAQQYLSEFGGPVPNTTCVRKLTTVTKNDIRDLFKTLDNDGNGYIDLVEMIQVSETLGIKMTRDEAKEIFDKMDHDKNGKVSEEDFIDWWNSVGPDNELRKSLDKKFQASAEKLGTGSESRGVMFG
;
A
#
# COMPACT_ATOMS: atom_id res chain seq x y z
N ASN A 1 -74.88 -2.62 -6.28
CA ASN A 1 -73.96 -3.25 -5.32
C ASN A 1 -73.62 -4.66 -5.76
N ILE A 2 -72.60 -4.79 -6.61
CA ILE A 2 -71.99 -6.09 -6.95
C ILE A 2 -70.62 -6.08 -6.29
N LEU A 3 -70.50 -6.84 -5.20
CA LEU A 3 -69.23 -7.10 -4.52
C LEU A 3 -68.30 -7.86 -5.48
N LEU A 4 -67.18 -7.25 -5.83
CA LEU A 4 -66.08 -7.90 -6.53
C LEU A 4 -65.39 -8.87 -5.56
N ILE A 5 -65.65 -10.17 -5.74
CA ILE A 5 -64.91 -11.24 -5.08
C ILE A 5 -63.60 -11.43 -5.86
N PHE A 6 -62.49 -10.93 -5.32
CA PHE A 6 -61.15 -11.26 -5.80
C PHE A 6 -60.79 -12.67 -5.30
N PRO A 7 -60.38 -13.61 -6.18
CA PRO A 7 -59.89 -14.90 -5.73
C PRO A 7 -58.50 -14.73 -5.10
N GLN A 8 -58.39 -14.96 -3.79
CA GLN A 8 -57.11 -15.17 -3.10
C GLN A 8 -56.45 -16.42 -3.69
N LYS A 9 -55.53 -16.24 -4.65
CA LYS A 9 -54.53 -17.27 -4.94
C LYS A 9 -53.56 -17.29 -3.75
N TYR A 10 -53.71 -18.30 -2.90
CA TYR A 10 -52.70 -18.70 -1.93
C TYR A 10 -51.39 -18.93 -2.68
N TYR A 11 -50.34 -18.18 -2.32
CA TYR A 11 -48.98 -18.52 -2.71
C TYR A 11 -48.59 -19.76 -1.90
N ASP A 12 -48.58 -20.92 -2.55
CA ASP A 12 -47.97 -22.13 -2.02
C ASP A 12 -46.46 -21.85 -1.89
N THR A 13 -45.98 -21.64 -0.67
CA THR A 13 -44.56 -21.48 -0.36
C THR A 13 -43.88 -22.85 -0.46
N THR A 14 -43.74 -23.34 -1.68
CA THR A 14 -43.14 -24.63 -2.00
C THR A 14 -41.77 -24.77 -1.33
N HIS A 15 -41.55 -25.94 -0.73
CA HIS A 15 -40.35 -26.37 -0.01
C HIS A 15 -39.01 -25.80 -0.51
N ALA A 16 -38.14 -25.46 0.43
CA ALA A 16 -36.82 -24.89 0.16
C ALA A 16 -35.86 -25.94 -0.47
N PHE A 17 -35.78 -25.97 -1.81
CA PHE A 17 -34.92 -26.89 -2.58
C PHE A 17 -33.48 -26.38 -2.80
N TYR A 18 -32.81 -25.87 -1.76
CA TYR A 18 -31.47 -25.28 -1.89
C TYR A 18 -30.32 -26.27 -1.73
N SER A 19 -30.53 -27.45 -1.14
CA SER A 19 -29.45 -28.40 -0.82
C SER A 19 -28.81 -29.09 -2.03
N HIS A 20 -29.47 -29.09 -3.20
CA HIS A 20 -29.04 -29.85 -4.38
C HIS A 20 -28.89 -29.02 -5.65
N ARG A 21 -29.10 -27.69 -5.58
CA ARG A 21 -28.93 -26.82 -6.75
C ARG A 21 -27.55 -26.18 -6.73
N PRO A 22 -26.65 -26.53 -7.67
CA PRO A 22 -25.37 -25.85 -7.80
C PRO A 22 -25.58 -24.36 -8.08
N LEU A 23 -24.69 -23.53 -7.53
CA LEU A 23 -24.65 -22.10 -7.82
C LEU A 23 -24.24 -21.85 -9.27
N ARG A 24 -24.46 -20.61 -9.75
CA ARG A 24 -24.00 -20.20 -11.08
C ARG A 24 -22.49 -20.46 -11.23
N GLY A 25 -22.09 -20.99 -12.39
CA GLY A 25 -20.72 -21.44 -12.65
C GLY A 25 -20.39 -22.84 -12.12
N GLY A 26 -21.15 -23.39 -11.17
CA GLY A 26 -20.94 -24.75 -10.66
C GLY A 26 -21.62 -25.84 -11.50
N VAL A 27 -22.64 -25.49 -12.28
CA VAL A 27 -23.31 -26.43 -13.20
C VAL A 27 -22.34 -26.80 -14.32
N GLY A 28 -22.04 -28.10 -14.50
CA GLY A 28 -21.17 -28.57 -15.58
C GLY A 28 -19.68 -28.31 -15.34
N TYR A 29 -19.27 -28.04 -14.10
CA TYR A 29 -17.85 -27.91 -13.79
C TYR A 29 -17.15 -29.27 -13.84
N GLU A 30 -16.07 -29.35 -14.62
CA GLU A 30 -15.17 -30.50 -14.71
C GLU A 30 -13.73 -30.10 -14.32
N ARG A 31 -12.95 -31.05 -13.77
CA ARG A 31 -11.56 -30.77 -13.33
C ARG A 31 -10.61 -30.43 -14.49
N ASN A 32 -10.94 -30.83 -15.71
CA ASN A 32 -10.16 -30.61 -16.93
C ASN A 32 -10.51 -29.30 -17.66
N ILE A 33 -11.42 -28.47 -17.12
CA ILE A 33 -11.79 -27.18 -17.74
C ILE A 33 -10.56 -26.32 -18.08
N PRO A 34 -9.54 -26.15 -17.22
CA PRO A 34 -8.35 -25.37 -17.58
C PRO A 34 -7.68 -25.88 -18.87
N ILE A 35 -7.58 -27.21 -19.03
CA ILE A 35 -6.99 -27.84 -20.23
C ILE A 35 -7.84 -27.52 -21.46
N GLN A 36 -9.16 -27.63 -21.34
CA GLN A 36 -10.09 -27.30 -22.43
C GLN A 36 -9.98 -25.82 -22.82
N LEU A 37 -9.90 -24.90 -21.86
CA LEU A 37 -9.76 -23.47 -22.14
C LEU A 37 -8.46 -23.15 -22.90
N VAL A 38 -7.34 -23.77 -22.52
CA VAL A 38 -6.06 -23.62 -23.22
C VAL A 38 -6.14 -24.15 -24.65
N GLN A 39 -6.77 -25.32 -24.86
CA GLN A 39 -6.88 -25.95 -26.16
C GLN A 39 -7.82 -25.18 -27.10
N ASP A 40 -9.01 -24.83 -26.61
CA ASP A 40 -10.09 -24.25 -27.42
C ASP A 40 -9.89 -22.76 -27.67
N PHE A 41 -9.41 -22.02 -26.67
CA PHE A 41 -9.28 -20.56 -26.74
C PHE A 41 -7.84 -20.07 -26.81
N GLY A 42 -6.83 -20.93 -26.62
CA GLY A 42 -5.43 -20.52 -26.72
C GLY A 42 -5.02 -19.44 -25.71
N VAL A 43 -5.65 -19.42 -24.54
CA VAL A 43 -5.23 -18.61 -23.38
C VAL A 43 -4.04 -19.27 -22.68
N SER A 44 -3.33 -18.54 -21.82
CA SER A 44 -2.24 -19.13 -21.02
C SER A 44 -2.80 -20.10 -19.98
N GLU A 45 -1.97 -21.04 -19.54
CA GLU A 45 -2.33 -22.03 -18.51
C GLU A 45 -2.73 -21.35 -17.19
N GLU A 46 -1.93 -20.40 -16.72
CA GLU A 46 -2.20 -19.63 -15.50
C GLU A 46 -3.57 -18.91 -15.56
N THR A 47 -3.88 -18.30 -16.71
CA THR A 47 -5.17 -17.64 -16.92
C THR A 47 -6.31 -18.66 -16.97
N ALA A 48 -6.12 -19.80 -17.64
CA ALA A 48 -7.13 -20.85 -17.69
C ALA A 48 -7.47 -21.40 -16.30
N GLU A 49 -6.46 -21.62 -15.45
CA GLU A 49 -6.65 -22.03 -14.06
C GLU A 49 -7.40 -20.98 -13.25
N HIS A 50 -7.02 -19.71 -13.37
CA HIS A 50 -7.70 -18.58 -12.72
C HIS A 50 -9.18 -18.51 -13.13
N LEU A 51 -9.46 -18.56 -14.44
CA LEU A 51 -10.82 -18.45 -14.97
C LEU A 51 -11.68 -19.63 -14.52
N ALA A 52 -11.15 -20.86 -14.58
CA ALA A 52 -11.87 -22.05 -14.11
C ALA A 52 -12.16 -21.97 -12.60
N LYS A 53 -11.23 -21.47 -11.80
CA LYS A 53 -11.41 -21.31 -10.34
C LYS A 53 -12.42 -20.21 -10.00
N THR A 54 -12.45 -19.13 -10.78
CA THR A 54 -13.27 -17.94 -10.50
C THR A 54 -14.69 -18.06 -11.07
N TYR A 55 -14.80 -18.50 -12.32
CA TYR A 55 -16.08 -18.55 -13.07
C TYR A 55 -16.63 -19.97 -13.24
N GLY A 56 -15.85 -21.01 -12.93
CA GLY A 56 -16.26 -22.40 -13.14
C GLY A 56 -16.57 -22.67 -14.62
N ALA A 57 -17.72 -23.30 -14.88
CA ALA A 57 -18.19 -23.57 -16.24
C ALA A 57 -18.50 -22.29 -17.05
N ASN A 58 -18.71 -21.13 -16.40
CA ASN A 58 -18.90 -19.87 -17.13
C ASN A 58 -17.59 -19.34 -17.73
N ALA A 59 -16.42 -19.92 -17.40
CA ALA A 59 -15.14 -19.51 -17.96
C ALA A 59 -15.11 -19.61 -19.50
N PHE A 60 -15.85 -20.57 -20.07
CA PHE A 60 -16.03 -20.68 -21.52
C PHE A 60 -16.67 -19.43 -22.13
N ASP A 61 -17.71 -18.90 -21.48
CA ASP A 61 -18.39 -17.69 -21.95
C ASP A 61 -17.51 -16.45 -21.83
N VAL A 62 -16.72 -16.36 -20.76
CA VAL A 62 -15.71 -15.31 -20.60
C VAL A 62 -14.67 -15.37 -21.73
N CYS A 63 -14.13 -16.56 -22.01
CA CYS A 63 -13.15 -16.77 -23.09
C CYS A 63 -13.71 -16.54 -24.49
N ARG A 64 -15.02 -16.75 -24.73
CA ARG A 64 -15.67 -16.40 -26.01
C ARG A 64 -15.61 -14.90 -26.31
N MET A 65 -15.47 -14.06 -25.29
CA MET A 65 -15.32 -12.61 -25.44
C MET A 65 -13.84 -12.17 -25.59
N ALA A 66 -12.88 -13.10 -25.50
CA ALA A 66 -11.47 -12.78 -25.54
C ALA A 66 -11.02 -12.31 -26.93
N LYS A 67 -10.30 -11.19 -26.96
CA LYS A 67 -9.72 -10.62 -28.19
C LYS A 67 -8.33 -11.24 -28.47
N PRO A 68 -7.89 -11.29 -29.74
CA PRO A 68 -6.56 -11.79 -30.10
C PRO A 68 -5.45 -10.86 -29.56
N THR A 69 -4.37 -11.46 -29.04
CA THR A 69 -3.28 -10.75 -28.33
C THR A 69 -2.16 -10.24 -29.23
N GLN A 70 -2.22 -10.56 -30.53
CA GLN A 70 -1.14 -10.37 -31.50
C GLN A 70 0.19 -11.11 -31.18
N LYS A 71 0.21 -11.92 -30.10
CA LYS A 71 1.35 -12.76 -29.74
C LYS A 71 1.23 -14.13 -30.40
N ARG A 72 2.36 -14.84 -30.53
CA ARG A 72 2.35 -16.25 -30.97
C ARG A 72 1.62 -17.14 -29.95
N TRP A 73 1.84 -16.86 -28.66
CA TRP A 73 1.21 -17.50 -27.53
C TRP A 73 1.23 -16.53 -26.33
N PRO A 74 0.18 -16.48 -25.49
CA PRO A 74 -1.17 -16.97 -25.74
C PRO A 74 -1.80 -16.26 -26.95
N ARG A 75 -2.69 -16.93 -27.69
CA ARG A 75 -3.28 -16.42 -28.94
C ARG A 75 -4.42 -15.43 -28.69
N PHE A 76 -5.21 -15.68 -27.65
CA PHE A 76 -6.35 -14.85 -27.25
C PHE A 76 -6.24 -14.49 -25.76
N GLY A 77 -6.99 -13.46 -25.37
CA GLY A 77 -7.04 -12.98 -23.99
C GLY A 77 -5.95 -11.95 -23.73
N ASN A 78 -6.27 -10.69 -24.00
CA ASN A 78 -5.40 -9.58 -23.58
C ASN A 78 -5.36 -9.53 -22.06
N VAL A 79 -4.17 -9.72 -21.50
CA VAL A 79 -3.91 -9.59 -20.07
C VAL A 79 -4.05 -8.12 -19.68
N LEU A 80 -4.77 -7.87 -18.60
CA LEU A 80 -5.03 -6.53 -18.06
C LEU A 80 -3.75 -5.91 -17.47
N VAL A 81 -3.00 -6.69 -16.70
CA VAL A 81 -1.75 -6.28 -16.05
C VAL A 81 -0.73 -7.42 -16.12
N GLU A 82 0.50 -7.10 -16.51
CA GLU A 82 1.56 -8.10 -16.63
C GLU A 82 1.85 -8.77 -15.28
N GLY A 83 2.05 -10.08 -15.29
CA GLY A 83 2.32 -10.88 -14.10
C GLY A 83 1.10 -11.28 -13.29
N TYR A 84 -0.13 -10.98 -13.75
CA TYR A 84 -1.36 -11.46 -13.11
C TYR A 84 -2.31 -12.07 -14.13
N PRO A 85 -3.09 -13.10 -13.77
CA PRO A 85 -3.92 -13.85 -14.71
C PRO A 85 -5.26 -13.18 -15.06
N TYR A 86 -5.36 -11.86 -14.93
CA TYR A 86 -6.58 -11.11 -15.22
C TYR A 86 -6.63 -10.68 -16.69
N LEU A 87 -7.76 -10.93 -17.36
CA LEU A 87 -8.00 -10.54 -18.75
C LEU A 87 -8.88 -9.30 -18.87
N GLU A 88 -8.69 -8.54 -19.95
CA GLU A 88 -9.56 -7.41 -20.30
C GLU A 88 -11.02 -7.84 -20.51
N CYS A 89 -11.26 -9.05 -21.04
CA CYS A 89 -12.61 -9.57 -21.28
C CYS A 89 -13.37 -9.91 -20.00
N GLU A 90 -12.67 -10.17 -18.87
CA GLU A 90 -13.33 -10.34 -17.56
C GLU A 90 -14.05 -9.07 -17.13
N ILE A 91 -13.53 -7.89 -17.48
CA ILE A 91 -14.17 -6.60 -17.19
C ILE A 91 -15.48 -6.47 -17.97
N GLU A 92 -15.44 -6.78 -19.27
CA GLU A 92 -16.64 -6.74 -20.11
C GLU A 92 -17.71 -7.74 -19.63
N TRP A 93 -17.29 -8.94 -19.22
CA TRP A 93 -18.15 -9.95 -18.62
C TRP A 93 -18.77 -9.47 -17.30
N ALA A 94 -17.94 -8.92 -16.40
CA ALA A 94 -18.39 -8.46 -15.10
C ALA A 94 -19.44 -7.33 -15.22
N CYS A 95 -19.27 -6.43 -16.19
CA CYS A 95 -20.26 -5.39 -16.48
C CYS A 95 -21.59 -5.99 -16.98
N LYS A 96 -21.54 -6.95 -17.90
CA LYS A 96 -22.75 -7.49 -18.55
C LYS A 96 -23.49 -8.52 -17.71
N ASN A 97 -22.77 -9.31 -16.91
CA ASN A 97 -23.30 -10.52 -16.28
C ASN A 97 -23.23 -10.48 -14.74
N GLU A 98 -22.41 -9.60 -14.16
CA GLU A 98 -22.16 -9.53 -12.71
C GLU A 98 -22.47 -8.18 -12.08
N MET A 99 -23.20 -7.33 -12.81
CA MET A 99 -23.72 -6.03 -12.35
C MET A 99 -22.63 -5.09 -11.83
N VAL A 100 -21.42 -5.15 -12.41
CA VAL A 100 -20.34 -4.24 -12.04
C VAL A 100 -20.51 -2.91 -12.74
N ILE A 101 -20.72 -1.86 -11.94
CA ILE A 101 -21.01 -0.50 -12.41
C ILE A 101 -19.91 0.48 -12.00
N THR A 102 -19.01 0.16 -11.06
CA THR A 102 -17.93 1.08 -10.66
C THR A 102 -16.55 0.49 -10.91
N VAL A 103 -15.59 1.36 -11.25
CA VAL A 103 -14.17 0.96 -11.48
C VAL A 103 -13.57 0.42 -10.18
N LYS A 104 -13.95 1.03 -9.06
CA LYS A 104 -13.60 0.59 -7.70
C LYS A 104 -14.00 -0.87 -7.47
N ASP A 105 -15.24 -1.24 -7.73
CA ASP A 105 -15.74 -2.60 -7.46
C ASP A 105 -15.05 -3.64 -8.36
N MET A 106 -14.71 -3.27 -9.60
CA MET A 106 -13.96 -4.16 -10.49
C MET A 106 -12.56 -4.49 -9.94
N LEU A 107 -11.83 -3.47 -9.47
CA LEU A 107 -10.46 -3.62 -8.96
C LEU A 107 -10.38 -4.24 -7.56
N THR A 108 -11.45 -4.12 -6.77
CA THR A 108 -11.46 -4.53 -5.35
C THR A 108 -12.24 -5.82 -5.13
N LEU A 109 -13.39 -6.01 -5.77
CA LEU A 109 -14.28 -7.16 -5.51
C LEU A 109 -14.16 -8.26 -6.56
N ARG A 110 -14.03 -7.92 -7.85
CA ARG A 110 -13.97 -8.91 -8.93
C ARG A 110 -12.57 -9.47 -9.14
N THR A 111 -11.60 -8.59 -9.41
CA THR A 111 -10.19 -9.01 -9.56
C THR A 111 -9.49 -9.15 -8.22
N ARG A 112 -9.83 -8.29 -7.24
CA ARG A 112 -9.10 -8.10 -5.97
C ARG A 112 -7.65 -7.64 -6.16
N LEU A 113 -7.30 -7.12 -7.34
CA LEU A 113 -5.95 -6.65 -7.65
C LEU A 113 -5.49 -5.56 -6.66
N ALA A 114 -6.40 -4.70 -6.19
CA ALA A 114 -6.11 -3.65 -5.21
C ALA A 114 -5.51 -4.18 -3.90
N PHE A 115 -5.92 -5.37 -3.47
CA PHE A 115 -5.43 -6.01 -2.23
C PHE A 115 -4.11 -6.75 -2.44
N ILE A 116 -3.90 -7.28 -3.65
CA ILE A 116 -2.67 -8.02 -3.98
C ILE A 116 -1.54 -7.04 -4.27
N ASN A 117 -1.80 -6.03 -5.10
CA ASN A 117 -0.83 -5.01 -5.49
C ASN A 117 -1.54 -3.70 -5.86
N SER A 118 -1.49 -2.73 -4.95
CA SER A 118 -2.13 -1.43 -5.12
C SER A 118 -1.52 -0.61 -6.25
N GLU A 119 -0.21 -0.69 -6.49
CA GLU A 119 0.46 0.02 -7.58
C GLU A 119 0.06 -0.54 -8.95
N ALA A 120 0.02 -1.87 -9.08
CA ALA A 120 -0.52 -2.54 -10.26
C ALA A 120 -1.98 -2.09 -10.51
N ALA A 121 -2.83 -2.09 -9.47
CA ALA A 121 -4.22 -1.63 -9.58
C ALA A 121 -4.32 -0.15 -10.02
N LYS A 122 -3.51 0.75 -9.44
CA LYS A 122 -3.47 2.17 -9.81
C LYS A 122 -3.07 2.37 -11.27
N SER A 123 -2.05 1.65 -11.74
CA SER A 123 -1.56 1.75 -13.11
C SER A 123 -2.60 1.32 -14.16
N VAL A 124 -3.42 0.31 -13.85
CA VAL A 124 -4.43 -0.21 -14.79
C VAL A 124 -5.81 0.41 -14.64
N ALA A 125 -6.08 1.16 -13.57
CA ALA A 125 -7.37 1.82 -13.36
C ALA A 125 -7.87 2.65 -14.56
N PRO A 126 -7.02 3.43 -15.28
CA PRO A 126 -7.45 4.14 -16.49
C PRO A 126 -7.94 3.21 -17.61
N ARG A 127 -7.27 2.06 -17.79
CA ARG A 127 -7.64 1.07 -18.81
C ARG A 127 -8.94 0.36 -18.44
N VAL A 128 -9.14 0.02 -17.17
CA VAL A 128 -10.40 -0.53 -16.67
C VAL A 128 -11.55 0.46 -16.92
N ALA A 129 -11.36 1.73 -16.57
CA ALA A 129 -12.37 2.77 -16.80
C ALA A 129 -12.71 2.96 -18.29
N GLU A 130 -11.75 2.76 -19.19
CA GLU A 130 -11.98 2.79 -20.63
C GLU A 130 -12.87 1.62 -21.09
N ILE A 131 -12.53 0.39 -20.70
CA ILE A 131 -13.30 -0.81 -21.08
C ILE A 131 -14.71 -0.77 -20.50
N MET A 132 -14.85 -0.41 -19.22
CA MET A 132 -16.14 -0.25 -18.57
C MET A 132 -16.96 0.87 -19.21
N GLY A 133 -16.32 2.02 -19.50
CA GLY A 133 -16.98 3.14 -20.14
C GLY A 133 -17.51 2.81 -21.54
N ASN A 134 -16.77 2.02 -22.32
CA ASN A 134 -17.23 1.53 -23.62
C ASN A 134 -18.37 0.51 -23.48
N THR A 135 -18.32 -0.34 -22.45
CA THR A 135 -19.33 -1.40 -22.23
C THR A 135 -20.65 -0.85 -21.69
N LEU A 136 -20.57 0.12 -20.78
CA LEU A 136 -21.71 0.72 -20.07
C LEU A 136 -22.21 2.01 -20.72
N GLY A 137 -21.52 2.52 -21.74
CA GLY A 137 -21.90 3.74 -22.46
C GLY A 137 -21.68 5.04 -21.67
N TRP A 138 -20.60 5.11 -20.90
CA TRP A 138 -20.31 6.30 -20.08
C TRP A 138 -19.94 7.52 -20.91
N SER A 139 -20.37 8.69 -20.42
CA SER A 139 -19.88 9.98 -20.92
C SER A 139 -18.40 10.17 -20.53
N LYS A 140 -17.71 11.08 -21.21
CA LYS A 140 -16.33 11.46 -20.84
C LYS A 140 -16.24 11.97 -19.40
N GLN A 141 -17.29 12.66 -18.94
CA GLN A 141 -17.37 13.19 -17.57
C GLN A 141 -17.56 12.05 -16.56
N GLU A 142 -18.47 11.12 -16.82
CA GLU A 142 -18.70 9.95 -15.96
C GLU A 142 -17.43 9.11 -15.83
N LYS A 143 -16.77 8.80 -16.94
CA LYS A 143 -15.50 8.06 -16.92
C LYS A 143 -14.42 8.76 -16.07
N LYS A 144 -14.33 10.10 -16.17
CA LYS A 144 -13.40 10.90 -15.35
C LYS A 144 -13.76 10.84 -13.86
N SER A 145 -15.06 10.91 -13.54
CA SER A 145 -15.57 10.81 -12.18
C SER A 145 -15.25 9.45 -11.57
N GLN A 146 -15.58 8.36 -12.29
CA GLN A 146 -15.30 6.98 -11.88
C GLN A 146 -13.80 6.72 -11.67
N LEU A 147 -12.95 7.26 -12.55
CA LEU A 147 -11.51 7.14 -12.42
C LEU A 147 -10.99 7.89 -11.19
N ALA A 148 -11.47 9.12 -10.95
CA ALA A 148 -11.06 9.92 -9.79
C ALA A 148 -11.47 9.25 -8.47
N GLU A 149 -12.70 8.74 -8.38
CA GLU A 149 -13.17 7.98 -7.21
C GLU A 149 -12.32 6.74 -6.97
N ALA A 150 -12.04 5.96 -8.02
CA ALA A 150 -11.23 4.76 -7.91
C ALA A 150 -9.79 5.09 -7.48
N GLN A 151 -9.16 6.12 -8.04
CA GLN A 151 -7.80 6.54 -7.65
C GLN A 151 -7.73 7.04 -6.21
N GLN A 152 -8.73 7.81 -5.77
CA GLN A 152 -8.82 8.23 -4.37
C GLN A 152 -8.92 7.02 -3.45
N TYR A 153 -9.83 6.08 -3.74
CA TYR A 153 -9.98 4.88 -2.92
C TYR A 153 -8.72 4.02 -2.91
N LEU A 154 -8.08 3.81 -4.07
CA LEU A 154 -6.82 3.05 -4.18
C LEU A 154 -5.65 3.72 -3.44
N SER A 155 -5.69 5.02 -3.21
CA SER A 155 -4.67 5.73 -2.41
C SER A 155 -4.74 5.40 -0.92
N GLU A 156 -5.88 4.90 -0.44
CA GLU A 156 -6.05 4.44 0.94
C GLU A 156 -5.38 3.07 1.16
N PHE A 157 -5.08 2.34 0.08
CA PHE A 157 -4.39 1.04 0.13
C PHE A 157 -2.86 1.22 0.15
N GLY A 158 -2.18 0.38 0.95
CA GLY A 158 -0.72 0.34 1.01
C GLY A 158 -0.08 1.12 2.14
N GLY A 159 -0.87 1.72 3.04
CA GLY A 159 -0.35 2.50 4.18
C GLY A 159 0.34 3.80 3.76
N PRO A 160 0.89 4.58 4.70
CA PRO A 160 1.59 5.82 4.39
C PRO A 160 2.80 5.54 3.49
N VAL A 161 2.78 6.04 2.26
CA VAL A 161 3.96 6.01 1.38
C VAL A 161 5.02 6.93 1.98
N PRO A 162 6.25 6.47 2.24
CA PRO A 162 7.31 7.36 2.72
C PRO A 162 7.58 8.43 1.65
N ASN A 163 7.30 9.69 1.98
CA ASN A 163 7.51 10.83 1.07
C ASN A 163 8.99 10.92 0.67
N THR A 164 9.30 10.72 -0.62
CA THR A 164 10.67 10.85 -1.17
C THR A 164 11.20 12.29 -1.12
N THR A 165 10.31 13.28 -1.05
CA THR A 165 10.65 14.72 -0.92
C THR A 165 10.62 15.22 0.53
N CYS A 166 10.29 14.36 1.49
CA CYS A 166 10.33 14.72 2.89
C CYS A 166 11.80 14.78 3.33
N VAL A 167 12.36 15.99 3.34
CA VAL A 167 13.39 16.33 4.34
C VAL A 167 12.78 15.91 5.66
N ARG A 168 13.24 14.77 6.20
CA ARG A 168 12.61 14.03 7.30
C ARG A 168 12.12 15.03 8.34
N LYS A 169 10.80 15.29 8.37
CA LYS A 169 10.19 15.90 9.53
C LYS A 169 10.17 14.76 10.55
N LEU A 170 11.29 14.62 11.26
CA LEU A 170 11.57 13.58 12.26
C LEU A 170 10.59 13.74 13.42
N THR A 171 9.36 13.28 13.23
CA THR A 171 8.52 12.85 14.35
C THR A 171 9.15 11.58 14.87
N THR A 172 9.55 11.64 16.15
CA THR A 172 10.28 10.62 16.92
C THR A 172 11.62 10.26 16.31
N VAL A 173 12.67 10.95 16.75
CA VAL A 173 14.06 10.50 16.56
C VAL A 173 14.09 9.04 17.02
N THR A 174 14.32 8.12 16.08
CA THR A 174 14.36 6.68 16.37
C THR A 174 15.38 6.49 17.48
N LYS A 175 15.15 5.58 18.46
CA LYS A 175 16.12 5.36 19.57
C LYS A 175 17.57 5.21 19.07
N ASN A 176 17.75 4.67 17.88
CA ASN A 176 19.06 4.52 17.24
C ASN A 176 19.70 5.85 16.78
N ASP A 177 18.90 6.82 16.30
CA ASP A 177 19.41 8.14 15.90
C ASP A 177 19.81 8.97 17.14
N ILE A 178 19.06 8.85 18.26
CA ILE A 178 19.44 9.49 19.54
C ILE A 178 20.71 8.83 20.11
N ARG A 179 20.83 7.50 19.99
CA ARG A 179 22.03 6.76 20.39
C ARG A 179 23.27 7.19 19.63
N ASP A 180 23.15 7.38 18.32
CA ASP A 180 24.29 7.82 17.52
C ASP A 180 24.68 9.25 17.89
N LEU A 181 23.70 10.12 18.19
CA LEU A 181 24.00 11.44 18.76
C LEU A 181 24.71 11.33 20.11
N PHE A 182 24.22 10.51 21.03
CA PHE A 182 24.83 10.29 22.34
C PHE A 182 26.29 9.85 22.22
N LYS A 183 26.60 8.92 21.33
CA LYS A 183 27.98 8.48 21.03
C LYS A 183 28.88 9.56 20.43
N THR A 184 28.31 10.59 19.80
CA THR A 184 29.10 11.74 19.31
C THR A 184 29.34 12.81 20.37
N LEU A 185 28.67 12.70 21.52
CA LEU A 185 28.83 13.57 22.67
C LEU A 185 29.75 12.94 23.72
N ASP A 186 29.63 11.63 23.91
CA ASP A 186 30.53 10.79 24.70
C ASP A 186 31.86 10.62 23.96
N ASN A 187 32.84 11.49 24.27
CA ASN A 187 34.13 11.53 23.57
C ASN A 187 35.10 10.46 24.08
N ASP A 188 34.99 10.09 25.36
CA ASP A 188 35.83 9.08 25.97
C ASP A 188 35.27 7.65 25.79
N GLY A 189 34.02 7.53 25.32
CA GLY A 189 33.34 6.27 25.01
C GLY A 189 32.97 5.48 26.25
N ASN A 190 32.87 6.12 27.41
CA ASN A 190 32.61 5.47 28.69
C ASN A 190 31.13 5.09 28.88
N GLY A 191 30.24 5.49 27.96
CA GLY A 191 28.80 5.24 27.97
C GLY A 191 27.98 6.26 28.77
N TYR A 192 28.60 7.35 29.23
CA TYR A 192 28.02 8.42 30.02
C TYR A 192 28.58 9.77 29.58
N ILE A 193 27.78 10.83 29.70
CA ILE A 193 28.24 12.20 29.44
C ILE A 193 28.48 12.90 30.78
N ASP A 194 29.71 13.38 30.99
CA ASP A 194 30.06 14.17 32.17
C ASP A 194 29.92 15.69 31.95
N LEU A 195 30.05 16.46 33.04
CA LEU A 195 29.93 17.93 32.99
C LEU A 195 31.03 18.59 32.13
N VAL A 196 32.22 17.98 32.05
CA VAL A 196 33.36 18.51 31.31
C VAL A 196 33.14 18.31 29.81
N GLU A 197 32.71 17.11 29.41
CA GLU A 197 32.32 16.75 28.05
C GLU A 197 31.16 17.62 27.57
N MET A 198 30.17 17.87 28.43
CA MET A 198 29.05 18.74 28.08
C MET A 198 29.48 20.19 27.81
N ILE A 199 30.43 20.73 28.58
CA ILE A 199 31.01 22.05 28.33
C ILE A 199 31.78 22.06 27.00
N GLN A 200 32.58 21.03 26.71
CA GLN A 200 33.30 20.93 25.45
C GLN A 200 32.36 20.83 24.23
N VAL A 201 31.25 20.10 24.38
CA VAL A 201 30.19 20.01 23.38
C VAL A 201 29.57 21.38 23.14
N SER A 202 29.27 22.13 24.21
CA SER A 202 28.68 23.46 24.08
C SER A 202 29.56 24.45 23.32
N GLU A 203 30.87 24.42 23.57
CA GLU A 203 31.86 25.22 22.86
C GLU A 203 31.94 24.82 21.38
N THR A 204 31.91 23.51 21.09
CA THR A 204 31.91 22.97 19.73
C THR A 204 30.63 23.34 18.96
N LEU A 205 29.52 23.49 19.66
CA LEU A 205 28.22 23.91 19.10
C LEU A 205 28.10 25.43 18.93
N GLY A 206 29.07 26.20 19.43
CA GLY A 206 29.06 27.66 19.38
C GLY A 206 28.11 28.31 20.38
N ILE A 207 27.63 27.57 21.39
CA ILE A 207 26.87 28.12 22.51
C ILE A 207 27.84 28.44 23.62
N LYS A 208 28.07 29.72 23.89
CA LYS A 208 28.82 30.17 25.06
C LYS A 208 27.94 30.06 26.29
N MET A 209 27.99 28.93 26.97
CA MET A 209 27.40 28.78 28.29
C MET A 209 28.48 28.96 29.36
N THR A 210 28.11 29.62 30.45
CA THR A 210 28.95 29.68 31.65
C THR A 210 28.91 28.33 32.37
N ARG A 211 29.92 28.06 33.20
CA ARG A 211 30.00 26.81 33.98
C ARG A 211 28.77 26.59 34.86
N ASP A 212 28.16 27.67 35.34
CA ASP A 212 26.95 27.63 36.17
C ASP A 212 25.71 27.28 35.34
N GLU A 213 25.56 27.83 34.14
CA GLU A 213 24.47 27.47 33.21
C GLU A 213 24.59 26.03 32.71
N ALA A 214 25.81 25.58 32.40
CA ALA A 214 26.06 24.19 32.05
C ALA A 214 25.63 23.25 33.19
N LYS A 215 25.94 23.62 34.44
CA LYS A 215 25.54 22.83 35.61
C LYS A 215 24.02 22.78 35.78
N GLU A 216 23.31 23.88 35.56
CA GLU A 216 21.83 23.88 35.64
C GLU A 216 21.17 23.00 34.58
N ILE A 217 21.77 22.93 33.39
CA ILE A 217 21.29 22.08 32.30
C ILE A 217 21.63 20.61 32.61
N PHE A 218 22.83 20.37 33.14
CA PHE A 218 23.28 19.05 33.56
C PHE A 218 22.35 18.48 34.63
N ASP A 219 22.04 19.27 35.67
CA ASP A 219 21.14 18.89 36.76
C ASP A 219 19.69 18.62 36.28
N LYS A 220 19.31 19.12 35.09
CA LYS A 220 18.01 18.85 34.46
C LYS A 220 18.03 17.60 33.57
N MET A 221 19.20 17.20 33.09
CA MET A 221 19.41 15.98 32.31
C MET A 221 19.66 14.77 33.22
N ASP A 222 20.41 14.97 34.29
CA ASP A 222 20.78 13.95 35.29
C ASP A 222 19.62 13.67 36.26
N HIS A 223 18.72 12.77 35.85
CA HIS A 223 17.51 12.44 36.62
C HIS A 223 17.82 11.58 37.85
N ASP A 224 18.82 10.71 37.78
CA ASP A 224 19.24 9.85 38.90
C ASP A 224 20.26 10.51 39.83
N LYS A 225 20.74 11.72 39.48
CA LYS A 225 21.67 12.57 40.25
C LYS A 225 22.97 11.87 40.57
N ASN A 226 23.42 10.99 39.68
CA ASN A 226 24.66 10.24 39.87
C ASN A 226 25.90 11.06 39.44
N GLY A 227 25.71 12.27 38.91
CA GLY A 227 26.77 13.16 38.42
C GLY A 227 27.23 12.84 37.00
N LYS A 228 26.47 12.02 36.26
CA LYS A 228 26.73 11.53 34.90
C LYS A 228 25.40 11.32 34.16
N VAL A 229 25.31 11.73 32.90
CA VAL A 229 24.09 11.52 32.11
C VAL A 229 24.19 10.20 31.36
N SER A 230 23.30 9.25 31.64
CA SER A 230 23.22 7.99 30.91
C SER A 230 22.45 8.14 29.58
N GLU A 231 22.55 7.13 28.71
CA GLU A 231 21.79 7.10 27.45
C GLU A 231 20.27 7.22 27.68
N GLU A 232 19.78 6.56 28.74
CA GLU A 232 18.36 6.54 29.10
C GLU A 232 17.90 7.92 29.59
N ASP A 233 18.70 8.58 30.45
CA ASP A 233 18.45 9.94 30.92
C ASP A 233 18.44 10.95 29.76
N PHE A 234 19.37 10.80 28.82
CA PHE A 234 19.47 11.67 27.65
C PHE A 234 18.25 11.50 26.73
N ILE A 235 17.79 10.27 26.51
CA ILE A 235 16.59 9.97 25.70
C ILE A 235 15.35 10.57 26.37
N ASP A 236 15.20 10.42 27.69
CA ASP A 236 14.06 10.93 28.43
C ASP A 236 14.04 12.46 28.46
N TRP A 237 15.19 13.10 28.66
CA TRP A 237 15.35 14.55 28.50
C TRP A 237 14.99 15.00 27.07
N TRP A 238 15.48 14.32 26.04
CA TRP A 238 15.23 14.66 24.63
C TRP A 238 13.74 14.59 24.26
N ASN A 239 13.01 13.65 24.88
CA ASN A 239 11.57 13.49 24.67
C ASN A 239 10.74 14.47 25.50
N SER A 240 11.23 14.86 26.69
CA SER A 240 10.55 15.79 27.59
C SER A 240 10.71 17.25 27.16
N VAL A 241 11.88 17.61 26.61
CA VAL A 241 12.19 18.99 26.22
C VAL A 241 11.62 19.31 24.84
N GLY A 242 10.72 20.29 24.76
CA GLY A 242 10.13 20.74 23.49
C GLY A 242 11.16 21.25 22.46
N PRO A 243 10.79 21.35 21.17
CA PRO A 243 11.67 21.74 20.07
C PRO A 243 12.24 23.17 20.18
N ASP A 244 11.78 23.97 21.15
CA ASP A 244 12.21 25.35 21.33
C ASP A 244 13.48 25.56 22.15
N ASN A 245 13.99 24.52 22.83
CA ASN A 245 15.20 24.61 23.63
C ASN A 245 16.45 24.84 22.75
N GLU A 246 17.28 25.82 23.10
CA GLU A 246 18.47 26.22 22.35
C GLU A 246 19.52 25.10 22.21
N LEU A 247 19.64 24.25 23.23
CA LEU A 247 20.54 23.10 23.19
C LEU A 247 20.04 22.02 22.23
N ARG A 248 18.74 21.73 22.29
CA ARG A 248 18.11 20.78 21.37
C ARG A 248 18.26 21.24 19.92
N LYS A 249 17.97 22.52 19.63
CA LYS A 249 18.15 23.11 18.30
C LYS A 249 19.59 23.01 17.78
N SER A 250 20.57 23.23 18.66
CA SER A 250 21.99 23.21 18.28
C SER A 250 22.50 21.78 18.07
N LEU A 251 22.04 20.83 18.88
CA LEU A 251 22.31 19.41 18.70
C LEU A 251 21.67 18.87 17.40
N ASP A 252 20.42 19.22 17.13
CA ASP A 252 19.73 18.87 15.87
C ASP A 252 20.50 19.42 14.64
N LYS A 253 21.02 20.64 14.72
CA LYS A 253 21.81 21.25 13.64
C LYS A 253 23.15 20.54 13.41
N LYS A 254 23.85 20.13 14.48
CA LYS A 254 25.11 19.36 14.38
C LYS A 254 24.88 17.97 13.82
N PHE A 255 23.75 17.35 14.18
CA PHE A 255 23.33 16.06 13.64
C PHE A 255 23.08 16.14 12.14
N GLN A 256 22.32 17.15 11.68
CA GLN A 256 22.09 17.38 10.25
C GLN A 256 23.41 17.63 9.47
N ALA A 257 24.31 18.46 10.02
CA ALA A 257 25.61 18.71 9.40
C ALA A 257 26.53 17.47 9.36
N SER A 258 26.42 16.57 10.34
CA SER A 258 27.18 15.32 10.38
C SER A 258 26.60 14.28 9.42
N ALA A 259 25.28 14.19 9.30
CA ALA A 259 24.60 13.33 8.33
C ALA A 259 24.92 13.74 6.88
N GLU A 260 25.02 15.04 6.59
CA GLU A 260 25.45 15.55 5.28
C GLU A 260 26.91 15.20 4.95
N LYS A 261 27.81 15.20 5.95
CA LYS A 261 29.20 14.75 5.79
C LYS A 261 29.33 13.25 5.50
N LEU A 262 28.47 12.42 6.09
CA LEU A 262 28.40 10.98 5.81
C LEU A 262 27.78 10.65 4.44
N GLY A 263 27.00 11.56 3.85
CA GLY A 263 26.34 11.39 2.56
C GLY A 263 27.22 11.59 1.31
N THR A 264 28.52 11.87 1.47
CA THR A 264 29.44 12.16 0.33
C THR A 264 30.51 11.09 0.10
N GLY A 265 30.33 9.88 0.64
CA GLY A 265 31.28 8.78 0.46
C GLY A 265 30.63 7.41 0.28
N SER A 266 30.15 7.09 -0.92
CA SER A 266 30.41 5.77 -1.54
C SER A 266 29.86 5.70 -2.96
N GLU A 267 30.79 5.44 -3.88
CA GLU A 267 30.55 5.10 -5.28
C GLU A 267 29.82 3.75 -5.41
N SER A 268 28.87 3.72 -6.36
CA SER A 268 28.64 2.64 -7.32
C SER A 268 28.83 1.18 -6.87
N ARG A 269 27.72 0.52 -6.55
CA ARG A 269 27.51 -0.90 -6.89
C ARG A 269 26.15 -1.08 -7.57
N GLY A 270 26.17 -0.91 -8.89
CA GLY A 270 25.12 -1.45 -9.75
C GLY A 270 25.14 -2.97 -9.69
N VAL A 271 24.01 -3.56 -9.33
CA VAL A 271 23.75 -4.99 -9.53
C VAL A 271 22.89 -5.10 -10.78
N MET A 272 23.55 -5.48 -11.88
CA MET A 272 22.93 -5.97 -13.11
C MET A 272 22.25 -7.31 -12.81
N PHE A 273 20.95 -7.42 -13.11
CA PHE A 273 20.29 -8.71 -13.29
C PHE A 273 20.54 -9.19 -14.72
N GLY A 274 21.15 -10.37 -14.83
CA GLY A 274 21.26 -11.20 -16.02
C GLY A 274 21.19 -12.66 -15.58
#